data_AF-A0A440ZMZ8-F1
#
_entry.id   AF-A0A440ZMZ8-F1
#
_cell.length_a   1.000
_cell.length_b   1.000
_cell.length_c   1.000
_cell.angle_alpha   90.00
_cell.angle_beta   90.00
_cell.angle_gamma   90.00
#
_symmetry.space_group_name_H-M   'P 1'
#
loop_
_entity.id
_entity.type
_entity.pdbx_description
1 polymer ?
#
loop_
_entity_poly.entity_id
_entity_poly.type
_entity_poly.pdbx_seq_one_letter_code
_entity_poly.pdbx_strand_id
1 'polypeptide(L)'
;MTGYAYMTASQKRGTIYLGVTNDLGRRMPEHKSGQGSRFTSRYGVQRLVWYEEHFDIRDAIQREKSLKRWPRQWKIELIEKTNPEWFELFRGTGW
;
A
#
# COMPACT_ATOMS: atom_id res chain seq x y z
N MET A 1 -12.55 -7.06 13.34
CA MET A 1 -11.76 -7.80 12.32
C MET A 1 -10.55 -6.97 12.03
N THR A 2 -9.36 -7.58 12.08
CA THR A 2 -8.10 -6.90 11.77
C THR A 2 -8.13 -6.30 10.37
N GLY A 3 -7.50 -5.14 10.21
CA GLY A 3 -7.39 -4.42 8.95
C GLY A 3 -6.01 -3.84 8.74
N TYR A 4 -5.67 -3.60 7.47
CA TYR A 4 -4.39 -3.05 7.05
C TYR A 4 -4.63 -1.78 6.26
N ALA A 5 -4.01 -0.68 6.66
CA ALA A 5 -3.78 0.46 5.78
C ALA A 5 -2.47 0.21 5.02
N TYR A 6 -2.43 0.46 3.71
CA TYR A 6 -1.25 0.15 2.92
C TYR A 6 -0.97 1.20 1.84
N MET A 7 0.30 1.24 1.41
CA MET A 7 0.76 2.02 0.27
C MET A 7 1.44 1.14 -0.75
N THR A 8 0.98 1.23 -2.00
CA THR A 8 1.71 0.69 -3.15
C THR A 8 2.36 1.81 -3.96
N ALA A 9 3.43 1.48 -4.67
CA ALA A 9 4.15 2.41 -5.53
C ALA A 9 4.43 1.80 -6.91
N SER A 10 4.59 2.65 -7.92
CA SER A 10 5.09 2.22 -9.25
C SER A 10 6.61 2.04 -9.25
N GLN A 11 7.33 2.96 -8.59
CA GLN A 11 8.78 2.95 -8.42
C GLN A 11 9.17 3.79 -7.19
N LYS A 12 10.47 3.81 -6.82
CA LYS A 12 10.97 4.66 -5.73
C LYS A 12 10.59 6.11 -5.99
N ARG A 13 9.90 6.73 -5.03
CA ARG A 13 9.36 8.11 -5.14
C ARG A 13 8.43 8.35 -6.34
N GLY A 14 7.88 7.30 -6.94
CA GLY A 14 6.88 7.36 -8.01
C GLY A 14 5.45 7.58 -7.50
N THR A 15 4.46 7.27 -8.33
CA THR A 15 3.03 7.33 -7.96
C THR A 15 2.78 6.45 -6.74
N ILE A 16 2.10 7.00 -5.73
CA ILE A 16 1.69 6.26 -4.52
C ILE A 16 0.18 6.06 -4.59
N TYR A 17 -0.26 4.83 -4.37
CA TYR A 17 -1.65 4.47 -4.10
C TYR A 17 -1.81 4.14 -2.62
N LEU A 18 -2.93 4.57 -2.04
CA LEU A 18 -3.33 4.28 -0.66
C LEU A 18 -4.60 3.43 -0.67
N GLY A 19 -4.63 2.39 0.15
CA GLY A 19 -5.81 1.56 0.29
C GLY A 19 -5.92 0.93 1.68
N VAL A 20 -7.04 0.25 1.87
CA VAL A 20 -7.34 -0.55 3.06
C VAL A 20 -7.80 -1.95 2.64
N THR A 21 -7.46 -2.96 3.41
CA THR A 21 -7.95 -4.35 3.23
C THR A 21 -7.96 -5.07 4.56
N ASN A 22 -8.81 -6.08 4.73
CA ASN A 22 -8.70 -7.03 5.84
C ASN A 22 -7.74 -8.19 5.53
N ASP A 23 -7.30 -8.31 4.28
CA ASP A 23 -6.44 -9.39 3.78
C ASP A 23 -5.45 -8.85 2.75
N LEU A 24 -4.19 -8.65 3.15
CA LEU A 24 -3.10 -8.25 2.25
C LEU A 24 -2.69 -9.39 1.31
N GLY A 25 -2.77 -10.65 1.79
CA GLY A 25 -2.38 -11.85 1.06
C GLY A 25 -3.20 -12.05 -0.21
N ARG A 26 -4.50 -11.79 -0.13
CA ARG A 26 -5.41 -11.77 -1.28
C ARG A 26 -5.25 -10.50 -2.13
N ARG A 27 -5.11 -9.33 -1.48
CA ARG A 27 -5.17 -8.03 -2.17
C ARG A 27 -3.95 -7.73 -3.03
N MET A 28 -2.74 -8.10 -2.61
CA MET A 28 -1.53 -7.79 -3.37
C MET A 28 -1.47 -8.55 -4.71
N PRO A 29 -1.78 -9.86 -4.78
CA PRO A 29 -1.92 -10.57 -6.06
C PRO A 29 -2.99 -9.99 -7.00
N GLU A 30 -4.14 -9.54 -6.49
CA GLU A 30 -5.16 -8.86 -7.30
C GLU A 30 -4.61 -7.57 -7.95
N HIS A 31 -3.85 -6.76 -7.19
CA HIS A 31 -3.21 -5.57 -7.71
C HIS A 31 -2.16 -5.89 -8.79
N LYS A 32 -1.34 -6.92 -8.57
CA LYS A 32 -0.28 -7.36 -9.52
C LYS A 32 -0.85 -7.94 -10.81
N SER A 33 -1.92 -8.74 -10.71
CA SER A 33 -2.61 -9.33 -11.86
C SER A 33 -3.50 -8.35 -12.63
N GLY A 34 -3.59 -7.08 -12.19
CA GLY A 34 -4.45 -6.09 -12.82
C GLY A 34 -5.95 -6.27 -12.52
N GLN A 35 -6.32 -7.30 -11.75
CA GLN A 35 -7.69 -7.56 -11.27
C GLN A 35 -8.10 -6.67 -10.09
N GLY A 36 -7.18 -5.84 -9.59
CA GLY A 36 -7.44 -4.79 -8.61
C GLY A 36 -8.23 -3.62 -9.20
N SER A 37 -7.86 -2.40 -8.83
CA SER A 37 -8.52 -1.21 -9.41
C SER A 37 -8.05 -0.93 -10.85
N ARG A 38 -8.92 -0.35 -11.69
CA ARG A 38 -8.50 0.20 -13.00
C ARG A 38 -7.31 1.17 -12.88
N PHE A 39 -7.22 1.91 -11.77
CA PHE A 39 -6.12 2.83 -11.51
C PHE A 39 -4.78 2.10 -11.33
N THR A 40 -4.76 1.04 -10.54
CA THR A 40 -3.53 0.30 -10.22
C THR A 40 -2.97 -0.46 -11.42
N SER A 41 -3.85 -0.97 -12.29
CA SER A 41 -3.47 -1.53 -13.59
C SER A 41 -2.92 -0.46 -14.54
N ARG A 42 -3.61 0.69 -14.67
CA ARG A 42 -3.21 1.77 -15.59
C ARG A 42 -1.86 2.42 -15.25
N TYR A 43 -1.54 2.56 -13.97
CA TYR A 43 -0.36 3.31 -13.51
C TYR A 43 0.76 2.42 -12.94
N GLY A 44 0.63 1.09 -13.04
CA GLY A 44 1.67 0.15 -12.59
C GLY A 44 1.97 0.22 -11.08
N VAL A 45 1.00 0.64 -10.26
CA VAL A 45 1.19 0.89 -8.82
C VAL A 45 1.03 -0.41 -8.03
N GLN A 46 1.97 -1.33 -8.23
CA GLN A 46 1.83 -2.74 -7.83
C GLN A 46 2.75 -3.16 -6.69
N ARG A 47 3.80 -2.38 -6.39
CA ARG A 47 4.79 -2.73 -5.37
C ARG A 47 4.30 -2.33 -4.00
N LEU A 48 4.14 -3.26 -3.05
CA LEU A 48 3.82 -2.90 -1.67
C LEU A 48 5.08 -2.31 -1.03
N VAL A 49 5.02 -1.04 -0.63
CA VAL A 49 6.18 -0.33 -0.07
C VAL A 49 6.01 0.03 1.40
N TRP A 50 4.78 -0.03 1.92
CA TRP A 50 4.47 0.20 3.33
C TRP A 50 3.10 -0.38 3.68
N TYR A 51 2.92 -0.85 4.92
CA TYR A 51 1.63 -1.20 5.50
C TYR A 51 1.64 -1.02 7.02
N GLU A 52 0.45 -0.84 7.61
CA GLU A 52 0.21 -0.74 9.05
C GLU A 52 -1.00 -1.61 9.41
N GLU A 53 -0.84 -2.49 10.39
CA GLU A 53 -1.88 -3.39 10.88
C GLU A 53 -2.65 -2.73 12.04
N HIS A 54 -3.97 -2.94 12.05
CA HIS A 54 -4.87 -2.48 13.10
C HIS A 54 -5.80 -3.61 13.53
N PHE A 55 -6.07 -3.73 14.84
CA PHE A 55 -7.00 -4.73 15.38
C PHE A 55 -8.45 -4.55 14.91
N ASP A 56 -8.83 -3.33 14.52
CA ASP A 56 -10.13 -3.00 13.95
C ASP A 56 -9.98 -2.38 12.55
N ILE A 57 -10.71 -2.92 11.58
CA ILE A 57 -10.82 -2.39 10.21
C ILE A 57 -11.26 -0.92 10.19
N ARG A 58 -12.05 -0.47 11.16
CA ARG A 58 -12.46 0.94 11.29
C ARG A 58 -11.25 1.85 11.54
N ASP A 59 -10.28 1.39 12.33
CA ASP A 59 -9.05 2.13 12.60
C ASP A 59 -8.17 2.17 11.34
N ALA A 60 -8.07 1.06 10.61
CA ALA A 60 -7.36 1.02 9.33
C ALA A 60 -7.99 1.98 8.29
N ILE A 61 -9.33 2.05 8.22
CA ILE A 61 -10.06 3.01 7.37
C ILE A 61 -9.75 4.45 7.79
N GLN A 62 -9.78 4.74 9.09
CA GLN A 62 -9.49 6.08 9.60
C GLN A 62 -8.03 6.48 9.34
N ARG A 63 -7.10 5.52 9.46
CA ARG A 63 -5.69 5.70 9.13
C ARG A 63 -5.50 6.02 7.65
N GLU A 64 -6.13 5.26 6.76
CA GLU A 64 -6.11 5.51 5.31
C GLU A 64 -6.65 6.90 4.95
N LYS A 65 -7.78 7.31 5.54
CA LYS A 65 -8.35 8.66 5.35
C LYS A 65 -7.39 9.75 5.80
N SER A 66 -6.72 9.55 6.93
CA SER A 66 -5.71 10.49 7.44
C SER A 66 -4.53 10.60 6.47
N LEU A 67 -3.97 9.46 6.05
CA LEU A 67 -2.85 9.40 5.09
C LEU A 67 -3.21 10.02 3.73
N LYS A 68 -4.46 9.90 3.27
CA LYS A 68 -4.90 10.55 2.03
C LYS A 68 -4.79 12.08 2.09
N ARG A 69 -5.09 12.67 3.25
CA ARG A 69 -5.02 14.14 3.49
C ARG A 69 -3.59 14.67 3.67
N TRP A 70 -2.63 13.79 3.97
CA TRP A 70 -1.25 14.23 4.20
C TRP A 70 -0.61 14.79 2.93
N PRO A 71 0.30 15.78 3.06
CA PRO A 71 1.22 16.15 2.01
C PRO A 71 1.96 14.93 1.47
N ARG A 72 2.26 14.93 0.17
CA ARG A 72 2.99 13.83 -0.48
C ARG A 72 4.31 13.53 0.22
N GLN A 73 5.04 14.57 0.61
CA GLN A 73 6.36 14.46 1.25
C GLN A 73 6.32 13.64 2.54
N TRP A 74 5.27 13.81 3.37
CA TRP A 74 5.13 13.05 4.62
C TRP A 74 4.86 11.57 4.40
N LYS A 75 4.19 11.22 3.29
CA LYS A 75 3.99 9.81 2.90
C LYS A 75 5.32 9.18 2.49
N ILE A 76 6.16 9.93 1.77
CA ILE A 76 7.52 9.50 1.39
C ILE A 76 8.37 9.27 2.64
N GLU A 77 8.38 10.22 3.58
CA GLU A 77 9.10 10.09 4.84
C GLU A 77 8.63 8.89 5.66
N LEU A 78 7.31 8.66 5.71
CA LEU A 78 6.75 7.49 6.40
C LEU A 78 7.22 6.17 5.79
N ILE A 79 7.25 6.08 4.45
CA ILE A 79 7.79 4.90 3.74
C ILE A 79 9.29 4.76 4.03
N GLU A 80 10.07 5.82 3.80
CA GLU A 80 11.53 5.81 3.88
C GLU A 80 12.05 5.55 5.29
N LYS A 81 11.26 5.84 6.34
CA LYS A 81 11.57 5.49 7.74
C LYS A 81 11.79 3.98 7.96
N THR A 82 11.13 3.13 7.17
CA THR A 82 11.19 1.66 7.33
C THR A 82 11.65 0.94 6.06
N ASN A 83 11.51 1.57 4.91
CA ASN A 83 11.81 1.01 3.60
C ASN A 83 12.44 2.08 2.69
N PRO A 84 13.68 2.53 2.99
CA PRO A 84 14.33 3.65 2.29
C PRO A 84 14.52 3.40 0.79
N GLU A 85 14.69 2.14 0.39
CA GLU A 85 14.84 1.74 -1.01
C GLU A 85 13.52 1.38 -1.69
N TRP A 86 12.39 1.47 -0.96
CA TRP A 86 11.07 1.14 -1.48
C TRP A 86 11.05 -0.26 -2.10
N PHE A 87 11.68 -1.22 -1.41
CA PHE A 87 11.66 -2.62 -1.79
C PHE A 87 10.25 -3.18 -1.65
N GLU A 88 9.96 -4.20 -2.46
CA GLU A 88 8.73 -4.97 -2.33
C GLU A 88 8.68 -5.62 -0.94
N LEU A 89 7.68 -5.21 -0.15
CA LEU A 89 7.41 -5.75 1.18
C LEU A 89 6.53 -6.99 1.11
N PHE A 90 5.74 -7.14 0.05
CA PHE A 90 5.01 -8.36 -0.20
C PHE A 90 5.98 -9.42 -0.76
N ARG A 91 6.86 -9.93 0.11
CA ARG A 91 7.72 -11.08 -0.17
C ARG A 91 6.89 -12.35 -0.01
N GLY A 92 6.20 -12.73 -1.08
CA GLY A 92 5.69 -14.08 -1.26
C GLY A 92 6.49 -14.75 -2.38
N THR A 93 7.09 -15.89 -2.08
CA THR A 93 7.57 -16.95 -3.00
C THR A 93 7.54 -16.61 -4.49
N GLY A 94 8.71 -16.67 -5.14
CA GLY A 94 8.94 -16.32 -6.54
C GLY A 94 7.75 -16.53 -7.49
N TRP A 95 7.42 -15.45 -8.17
CA TRP A 95 6.79 -15.46 -9.48
C TRP A 95 7.68 -14.61 -10.38
#